data_AF-A0A0V7ZLE0-F1
#
_entry.id   AF-A0A0V7ZLE0-F1
#
_cell.length_a   1.000
_cell.length_b   1.000
_cell.length_c   1.000
_cell.angle_alpha   90.00
_cell.angle_beta   90.00
_cell.angle_gamma   90.00
#
_symmetry.space_group_name_H-M   'P 1'
#
loop_
_entity.id
_entity.type
_entity.pdbx_description
1 polymer ?
#
loop_
_entity_poly.entity_id
_entity_poly.type
_entity_poly.pdbx_seq_one_letter_code
_entity_poly.pdbx_strand_id
1 'polypeptide(L)'
;MDYLSEIFLNHIADEIFSGNALVQECTFKHRFNPDNKNYPHKYEDKAGSERKPKKNIADLVAKKIGGDYQSSIAQHIAEVIKKIYKTYQEEMEQDGITQSQLQGTRGRMSSNEDAPWEITYKWLWEDKYPHWLQDYIWDSWKQQAQTNKKWIRFSEITLEYSSKGMVIPQAPSKETLPVDTPLSLEIDVDSPGSYLLLFNRGQDIQGNTTKYLVAPSQAIAPNYQLVDKANLMPQQGAMLEDIKFNAEGKEEYIGILIDNALDLPWLNPDPENPALEWEGKHLNEVWKLLQSKDNWQVFYRDFEVTSPN
;
A
#
# COMPACT_ATOMS: atom_id res chain seq x y z
N MET A 1 -2.88 -21.89 0.61
CA MET A 1 -1.48 -21.46 0.46
C MET A 1 -1.19 -21.22 -1.01
N ASP A 2 -0.64 -20.06 -1.36
CA ASP A 2 -0.19 -19.80 -2.72
C ASP A 2 1.16 -20.51 -3.02
N TYR A 3 1.50 -20.59 -4.30
CA TYR A 3 2.67 -21.32 -4.77
C TYR A 3 4.01 -20.79 -4.21
N LEU A 4 4.15 -19.46 -4.08
CA LEU A 4 5.40 -18.85 -3.62
C LEU A 4 5.60 -19.02 -2.11
N SER A 5 4.53 -18.98 -1.33
CA SER A 5 4.51 -19.32 0.08
C SER A 5 4.97 -20.78 0.33
N GLU A 6 4.58 -21.71 -0.55
CA GLU A 6 5.02 -23.10 -0.47
C GLU A 6 6.51 -23.25 -0.80
N ILE A 7 6.99 -22.58 -1.85
CA ILE A 7 8.42 -22.57 -2.20
C ILE A 7 9.24 -21.98 -1.05
N PHE A 8 8.80 -20.85 -0.48
CA PHE A 8 9.47 -20.21 0.64
C PHE A 8 9.61 -21.14 1.84
N LEU A 9 8.51 -21.79 2.28
CA LEU A 9 8.58 -22.72 3.39
C LEU A 9 9.49 -23.91 3.10
N ASN A 10 9.52 -24.41 1.86
CA ASN A 10 10.46 -25.47 1.50
C ASN A 10 11.91 -24.97 1.53
N HIS A 11 12.18 -23.77 1.01
CA HIS A 11 13.50 -23.15 1.05
C HIS A 11 14.01 -22.98 2.49
N ILE A 12 13.19 -22.41 3.38
CA ILE A 12 13.56 -22.26 4.80
C ILE A 12 13.76 -23.63 5.46
N ALA A 13 12.89 -24.61 5.16
CA ALA A 13 13.02 -25.96 5.71
C ALA A 13 14.36 -26.61 5.31
N ASP A 14 14.77 -26.47 4.05
CA ASP A 14 16.02 -27.02 3.53
C ASP A 14 17.26 -26.38 4.21
N GLU A 15 17.19 -25.10 4.58
CA GLU A 15 18.27 -24.39 5.28
C GLU A 15 18.37 -24.78 6.77
N ILE A 16 17.23 -24.98 7.45
CA ILE A 16 17.21 -25.22 8.91
C ILE A 16 17.26 -26.70 9.31
N PHE A 17 16.88 -27.62 8.41
CA PHE A 17 16.86 -29.07 8.67
C PHE A 17 17.88 -29.82 7.80
N SER A 18 18.98 -30.24 8.42
CA SER A 18 19.89 -31.25 7.86
C SER A 18 19.72 -32.60 8.57
N GLY A 19 19.59 -33.69 7.81
CA GLY A 19 19.48 -35.07 8.32
C GLY A 19 18.07 -35.55 8.67
N ASN A 20 17.94 -36.58 9.52
CA ASN A 20 16.69 -37.23 9.93
C ASN A 20 15.87 -36.39 10.95
N ALA A 21 15.48 -35.17 10.59
CA ALA A 21 14.65 -34.27 11.42
C ALA A 21 13.20 -34.17 10.92
N LEU A 22 12.67 -35.26 10.36
CA LEU A 22 11.39 -35.30 9.63
C LEU A 22 10.18 -34.84 10.47
N VAL A 23 10.20 -35.09 11.79
CA VAL A 23 9.15 -34.61 12.71
C VAL A 23 9.19 -33.10 12.85
N GLN A 24 10.38 -32.51 13.04
CA GLN A 24 10.56 -31.08 13.21
C GLN A 24 10.31 -30.33 11.89
N GLU A 25 10.73 -30.89 10.76
CA GLU A 25 10.43 -30.35 9.43
C GLU A 25 8.93 -30.32 9.16
N CYS A 26 8.23 -31.42 9.44
CA CYS A 26 6.78 -31.48 9.31
C CYS A 26 6.07 -30.52 10.29
N THR A 27 6.56 -30.42 11.53
CA THR A 27 6.06 -29.46 12.52
C THR A 27 6.22 -28.02 12.02
N PHE A 28 7.37 -27.69 11.44
CA PHE A 28 7.62 -26.37 10.85
C PHE A 28 6.65 -26.08 9.71
N LYS A 29 6.59 -26.96 8.70
CA LYS A 29 5.73 -26.82 7.51
C LYS A 29 4.23 -26.75 7.85
N HIS A 30 3.79 -27.24 9.01
CA HIS A 30 2.40 -27.11 9.45
C HIS A 30 2.16 -25.91 10.37
N ARG A 31 3.02 -25.65 11.37
CA ARG A 31 2.82 -24.56 12.34
C ARG A 31 3.01 -23.17 11.70
N PHE A 32 3.96 -23.04 10.79
CA PHE A 32 4.30 -21.78 10.14
C PHE A 32 3.65 -21.60 8.77
N ASN A 33 2.71 -22.48 8.42
CA ASN A 33 1.87 -22.35 7.24
C ASN A 33 0.75 -21.32 7.47
N PRO A 34 0.56 -20.34 6.56
CA PRO A 34 -0.47 -19.32 6.71
C PRO A 34 -1.89 -19.86 6.83
N ASP A 35 -2.22 -20.96 6.14
CA ASP A 35 -3.53 -21.60 6.22
C ASP A 35 -3.82 -22.19 7.61
N ASN A 36 -2.76 -22.44 8.40
CA ASN A 36 -2.83 -23.03 9.74
C ASN A 36 -2.52 -22.01 10.86
N LYS A 37 -2.36 -20.71 10.55
CA LYS A 37 -1.99 -19.66 11.54
C LYS A 37 -2.85 -19.71 12.81
N ASN A 38 -4.16 -19.92 12.64
CA ASN A 38 -5.13 -19.92 13.74
C ASN A 38 -5.36 -21.30 14.37
N TYR A 39 -4.66 -22.35 13.94
CA TYR A 39 -4.85 -23.68 14.50
C TYR A 39 -4.15 -23.76 15.86
N PRO A 40 -4.75 -24.36 16.89
CA PRO A 40 -4.07 -24.58 18.15
C PRO A 40 -2.97 -25.65 17.99
N HIS A 41 -1.99 -25.66 18.90
CA HIS A 41 -0.92 -26.67 18.88
C HIS A 41 -1.47 -28.10 19.05
N LYS A 42 -2.39 -28.25 20.01
CA LYS A 42 -3.04 -29.50 20.43
C LYS A 42 -4.50 -29.24 20.79
N TYR A 43 -5.28 -30.28 21.06
CA TYR A 43 -6.62 -30.08 21.62
C TYR A 43 -6.57 -29.42 23.00
N GLU A 44 -7.44 -28.43 23.22
CA GLU A 44 -7.74 -27.96 24.57
C GLU A 44 -8.87 -28.80 25.14
N ASP A 45 -8.59 -29.56 26.20
CA ASP A 45 -9.62 -30.25 27.00
C ASP A 45 -10.38 -29.23 27.86
N LYS A 46 -11.12 -28.32 27.22
CA LYS A 46 -12.09 -27.49 27.92
C LYS A 46 -13.38 -28.29 28.04
N ALA A 47 -13.60 -28.87 29.22
CA ALA A 47 -14.88 -29.42 29.61
C ALA A 47 -15.98 -28.36 29.38
N GLY A 48 -16.84 -28.59 28.38
CA GLY A 48 -18.02 -27.77 28.10
C GLY A 48 -18.00 -26.91 26.83
N SER A 49 -17.01 -26.99 25.93
CA SER A 49 -17.11 -26.30 24.62
C SER A 49 -17.66 -27.24 23.53
N GLU A 50 -18.81 -26.89 22.96
CA GLU A 50 -19.52 -27.69 21.94
C GLU A 50 -18.85 -27.72 20.55
N ARG A 51 -17.65 -27.14 20.39
CA ARG A 51 -16.92 -27.19 19.12
C ARG A 51 -15.43 -27.39 19.38
N LYS A 52 -14.99 -28.65 19.44
CA LYS A 52 -13.57 -28.98 19.25
C LYS A 52 -13.10 -28.30 17.95
N PRO A 53 -11.96 -27.57 17.96
CA PRO A 53 -11.39 -27.05 16.73
C PRO A 53 -11.20 -28.22 15.77
N LYS A 54 -11.69 -28.08 14.52
CA LYS A 54 -11.75 -29.19 13.56
C LYS A 54 -10.36 -29.76 13.22
N LYS A 55 -9.28 -29.00 13.46
CA LYS A 55 -7.89 -29.37 13.20
C LYS A 55 -6.96 -28.69 14.23
N ASN A 56 -5.88 -29.36 14.62
CA ASN A 56 -4.76 -28.82 15.39
C ASN A 56 -3.44 -29.22 14.72
N ILE A 57 -2.32 -28.62 15.12
CA ILE A 57 -1.01 -28.89 14.48
C ILE A 57 -0.55 -30.33 14.75
N ALA A 58 -0.72 -30.85 15.98
CA ALA A 58 -0.33 -32.22 16.33
C ALA A 58 -0.97 -33.27 15.42
N ASP A 59 -2.25 -33.13 15.09
CA ASP A 59 -2.98 -34.05 14.19
C ASP A 59 -2.50 -33.94 12.74
N LEU A 60 -2.16 -32.72 12.28
CA LEU A 60 -1.59 -32.54 10.95
C LEU A 60 -0.25 -33.25 10.81
N VAL A 61 0.61 -33.13 11.83
CA VAL A 61 1.89 -33.85 11.89
C VAL A 61 1.66 -35.35 11.96
N ALA A 62 0.82 -35.83 12.88
CA ALA A 62 0.48 -37.25 13.03
C ALA A 62 -0.04 -37.88 11.72
N LYS A 63 -0.88 -37.16 10.97
CA LYS A 63 -1.41 -37.63 9.68
C LYS A 63 -0.33 -37.80 8.62
N LYS A 64 0.74 -36.99 8.66
CA LYS A 64 1.80 -37.02 7.65
C LYS A 64 2.88 -38.06 7.95
N ILE A 65 3.24 -38.26 9.22
CA ILE A 65 4.42 -39.06 9.60
C ILE A 65 4.10 -40.25 10.53
N GLY A 66 2.86 -40.36 11.01
CA GLY A 66 2.40 -41.41 11.92
C GLY A 66 2.77 -41.15 13.39
N GLY A 67 1.96 -41.65 14.33
CA GLY A 67 2.17 -41.51 15.78
C GLY A 67 1.18 -40.57 16.47
N ASP A 68 1.43 -40.28 17.75
CA ASP A 68 0.68 -39.31 18.55
C ASP A 68 1.63 -38.21 19.08
N TYR A 69 1.31 -36.96 18.76
CA TYR A 69 2.13 -35.79 19.08
C TYR A 69 1.41 -34.81 20.02
N GLN A 70 0.22 -35.15 20.55
CA GLN A 70 -0.57 -34.23 21.37
C GLN A 70 0.19 -33.75 22.62
N SER A 71 1.03 -34.60 23.21
CA SER A 71 1.84 -34.28 24.40
C SER A 71 3.20 -33.64 24.08
N SER A 72 3.76 -33.86 22.88
CA SER A 72 5.12 -33.47 22.51
C SER A 72 5.21 -32.31 21.50
N ILE A 73 4.10 -31.92 20.86
CA ILE A 73 4.10 -30.90 19.79
C ILE A 73 4.67 -29.56 20.24
N ALA A 74 4.43 -29.15 21.49
CA ALA A 74 4.98 -27.90 22.03
C ALA A 74 6.51 -27.93 22.10
N GLN A 75 7.09 -29.08 22.47
CA GLN A 75 8.54 -29.26 22.48
C GLN A 75 9.10 -29.23 21.06
N HIS A 76 8.42 -29.86 20.09
CA HIS A 76 8.84 -29.81 18.69
C HIS A 76 8.80 -28.40 18.13
N ILE A 77 7.77 -27.61 18.45
CA ILE A 77 7.70 -26.19 18.05
C ILE A 77 8.85 -25.39 18.66
N ALA A 78 9.17 -25.59 19.94
CA ALA A 78 10.30 -24.91 20.58
C ALA A 78 11.65 -25.25 19.92
N GLU A 79 11.87 -26.52 19.56
CA GLU A 79 13.08 -26.92 18.83
C GLU A 79 13.14 -26.36 17.41
N VAL A 80 12.00 -26.21 16.73
CA VAL A 80 11.91 -25.54 15.42
C VAL A 80 12.29 -24.06 15.56
N ILE A 81 11.72 -23.34 16.52
CA ILE A 81 12.03 -21.92 16.77
C ILE A 81 13.52 -21.74 17.05
N LYS A 82 14.09 -22.61 17.89
CA LYS A 82 15.53 -22.60 18.21
C LYS A 82 16.40 -22.79 16.98
N LYS A 83 15.99 -23.66 16.04
CA LYS A 83 16.70 -23.88 14.78
C LYS A 83 16.62 -22.65 13.86
N ILE A 84 15.42 -22.07 13.72
CA ILE A 84 15.22 -20.84 12.93
C ILE A 84 16.12 -19.73 13.46
N TYR A 85 16.05 -19.44 14.77
CA TYR A 85 16.87 -18.40 15.38
C TYR A 85 18.37 -18.67 15.23
N LYS A 86 18.81 -19.94 15.36
CA LYS A 86 20.23 -20.28 15.17
C LYS A 86 20.69 -20.02 13.73
N THR A 87 19.85 -20.31 12.74
CA THR A 87 20.21 -20.14 11.32
C THR A 87 20.18 -18.67 10.91
N TYR A 88 19.20 -17.90 11.38
CA TYR A 88 18.99 -16.50 10.98
C TYR A 88 19.24 -15.52 12.12
N GLN A 89 20.16 -15.83 13.03
CA GLN A 89 20.39 -15.05 14.25
C GLN A 89 20.64 -13.57 13.93
N GLU A 90 21.55 -13.30 13.00
CA GLU A 90 21.95 -11.93 12.65
C GLU A 90 20.78 -11.13 12.06
N GLU A 91 19.98 -11.74 11.18
CA GLU A 91 18.80 -11.11 10.58
C GLU A 91 17.73 -10.82 11.65
N MET A 92 17.40 -11.83 12.47
CA MET A 92 16.42 -11.66 13.55
C MET A 92 16.84 -10.59 14.56
N GLU A 93 18.13 -10.51 14.90
CA GLU A 93 18.64 -9.49 15.83
C GLU A 93 18.62 -8.07 15.21
N GLN A 94 18.89 -7.94 13.91
CA GLN A 94 18.74 -6.67 13.19
C GLN A 94 17.28 -6.20 13.17
N ASP A 95 16.35 -7.14 13.07
CA ASP A 95 14.90 -6.88 13.13
C ASP A 95 14.37 -6.73 14.58
N GLY A 96 15.27 -6.71 15.58
CA GLY A 96 14.94 -6.46 16.98
C GLY A 96 14.39 -7.67 17.74
N ILE A 97 14.54 -8.89 17.20
CA ILE A 97 14.14 -10.14 17.83
C ILE A 97 15.33 -10.79 18.51
N THR A 98 15.22 -10.92 19.83
CA THR A 98 16.26 -11.45 20.72
C THR A 98 15.95 -12.87 21.16
N GLN A 99 17.00 -13.63 21.49
CA GLN A 99 16.85 -15.01 21.98
C GLN A 99 15.94 -15.12 23.20
N SER A 100 15.91 -14.12 24.09
CA SER A 100 15.09 -14.12 25.30
C SER A 100 13.58 -14.04 25.01
N GLN A 101 13.18 -13.38 23.92
CA GLN A 101 11.77 -13.36 23.48
C GLN A 101 11.31 -14.74 22.98
N LEU A 102 12.25 -15.55 22.49
CA LEU A 102 11.97 -16.87 21.93
C LEU A 102 12.13 -18.01 22.97
N GLN A 103 12.75 -17.72 24.11
CA GLN A 103 12.83 -18.60 25.27
C GLN A 103 11.72 -18.23 26.26
N GLY A 104 10.51 -18.77 26.06
CA GLY A 104 9.34 -18.44 26.87
C GLY A 104 9.66 -18.29 28.37
N THR A 105 9.26 -17.16 28.96
CA THR A 105 9.54 -16.82 30.35
C THR A 105 8.94 -17.88 31.29
N ARG A 106 9.71 -18.32 32.29
CA ARG A 106 9.18 -19.11 33.43
C ARG A 106 8.30 -18.20 34.30
N GLY A 107 7.07 -17.97 33.85
CA GLY A 107 6.09 -17.11 34.49
C GLY A 107 4.81 -17.08 33.65
N ARG A 108 3.69 -16.71 34.27
CA ARG A 108 2.39 -16.60 33.57
C ARG A 108 2.51 -15.45 32.56
N MET A 109 2.62 -15.76 31.26
CA MET A 109 2.62 -14.73 30.20
C MET A 109 1.39 -13.85 30.40
N SER A 110 1.59 -12.53 30.37
CA SER A 110 0.47 -11.59 30.38
C SER A 110 -0.36 -11.82 29.11
N SER A 111 -1.66 -11.56 29.13
CA SER A 111 -2.56 -11.78 27.98
C SER A 111 -2.20 -10.97 26.73
N ASN A 112 -1.20 -10.09 26.82
CA ASN A 112 -0.82 -9.13 25.79
C ASN A 112 0.58 -9.40 25.19
N GLU A 113 1.27 -10.46 25.61
CA GLU A 113 2.57 -10.85 25.05
C GLU A 113 2.39 -11.98 24.03
N ASP A 114 2.88 -11.78 22.81
CA ASP A 114 2.89 -12.80 21.77
C ASP A 114 3.70 -14.02 22.23
N ALA A 115 3.21 -15.23 21.94
CA ALA A 115 3.95 -16.45 22.21
C ALA A 115 5.21 -16.54 21.32
N PRO A 116 6.29 -17.24 21.73
CA PRO A 116 7.51 -17.39 20.92
C PRO A 116 7.28 -17.85 19.47
N TRP A 117 6.28 -18.71 19.24
CA TRP A 117 5.92 -19.17 17.90
C TRP A 117 5.22 -18.08 17.08
N GLU A 118 4.47 -17.18 17.71
CA GLU A 118 3.79 -16.05 17.05
C GLU A 118 4.81 -15.00 16.63
N ILE A 119 5.78 -14.69 17.50
CA ILE A 119 6.90 -13.79 17.17
C ILE A 119 7.67 -14.34 15.97
N THR A 120 8.06 -15.62 16.02
CA THR A 120 8.77 -16.30 14.92
C THR A 120 7.92 -16.34 13.65
N TYR A 121 6.61 -16.56 13.78
CA TYR A 121 5.68 -16.57 12.65
C TYR A 121 5.61 -15.20 11.98
N LYS A 122 5.45 -14.12 12.77
CA LYS A 122 5.39 -12.75 12.25
C LYS A 122 6.67 -12.43 11.48
N TRP A 123 7.83 -12.66 12.10
CA TRP A 123 9.11 -12.43 11.45
C TRP A 123 9.27 -13.17 10.12
N LEU A 124 8.90 -14.46 10.07
CA LEU A 124 9.00 -15.24 8.84
C LEU A 124 8.19 -14.65 7.68
N TRP A 125 7.00 -14.11 7.96
CA TRP A 125 6.05 -13.70 6.91
C TRP A 125 6.03 -12.20 6.65
N GLU A 126 6.31 -11.39 7.67
CA GLU A 126 6.28 -9.93 7.62
C GLU A 126 7.65 -9.34 7.27
N ASP A 127 8.75 -10.03 7.62
CA ASP A 127 10.13 -9.55 7.39
C ASP A 127 10.91 -10.46 6.42
N LYS A 128 11.09 -11.74 6.76
CA LYS A 128 11.93 -12.68 5.98
C LYS A 128 11.36 -12.99 4.60
N TYR A 129 10.04 -13.23 4.51
CA TYR A 129 9.40 -13.59 3.24
C TYR A 129 9.47 -12.49 2.18
N PRO A 130 9.18 -11.20 2.47
CA PRO A 130 9.38 -10.11 1.51
C PRO A 130 10.81 -10.00 0.98
N HIS A 131 11.81 -10.09 1.86
CA HIS A 131 13.23 -10.06 1.46
C HIS A 131 13.58 -11.25 0.56
N TRP A 132 13.19 -12.46 0.95
CA TRP A 132 13.39 -13.65 0.13
C TRP A 132 12.66 -13.55 -1.23
N LEU A 133 11.44 -13.03 -1.24
CA LEU A 133 10.62 -12.92 -2.44
C LEU A 133 11.26 -11.97 -3.46
N GLN A 134 11.82 -10.85 -2.99
CA GLN A 134 12.55 -9.91 -3.84
C GLN A 134 13.71 -10.62 -4.57
N ASP A 135 14.55 -11.34 -3.81
CA ASP A 135 15.71 -12.03 -4.37
C ASP A 135 15.29 -13.19 -5.29
N TYR A 136 14.28 -13.96 -4.89
CA TYR A 136 13.75 -15.07 -5.68
C TYR A 136 13.20 -14.61 -7.03
N ILE A 137 12.38 -13.54 -7.03
CA ILE A 137 11.83 -12.96 -8.28
C ILE A 137 12.97 -12.43 -9.14
N TRP A 138 13.93 -11.71 -8.54
CA TRP A 138 15.08 -11.16 -9.26
C TRP A 138 15.91 -12.25 -9.94
N ASP A 139 16.20 -13.33 -9.23
CA ASP A 139 16.92 -14.48 -9.76
C ASP A 139 16.14 -15.20 -10.87
N SER A 140 14.84 -15.37 -10.69
CA SER A 140 13.95 -15.93 -11.72
C SER A 140 13.98 -15.09 -13.00
N TRP A 141 13.88 -13.77 -12.89
CA TRP A 141 14.00 -12.86 -14.02
C TRP A 141 15.39 -12.94 -14.68
N LYS A 142 16.48 -12.99 -13.90
CA LYS A 142 17.83 -13.19 -14.44
C LYS A 142 17.96 -14.49 -15.23
N GLN A 143 17.38 -15.59 -14.74
CA GLN A 143 17.39 -16.89 -15.43
C GLN A 143 16.60 -16.84 -16.74
N GLN A 144 15.43 -16.19 -16.75
CA GLN A 144 14.64 -16.02 -17.97
C GLN A 144 15.32 -15.10 -19.00
N ALA A 145 16.01 -14.06 -18.53
CA ALA A 145 16.67 -13.06 -19.37
C ALA A 145 18.00 -13.53 -20.00
N GLN A 146 18.47 -14.75 -19.72
CA GLN A 146 19.81 -15.21 -20.15
C GLN A 146 20.06 -15.21 -21.66
N THR A 147 19.00 -15.14 -22.48
CA THR A 147 19.06 -15.19 -23.94
C THR A 147 19.41 -13.86 -24.61
N ASN A 148 19.27 -12.73 -23.92
CA ASN A 148 19.57 -11.41 -24.47
C ASN A 148 20.58 -10.67 -23.57
N LYS A 149 21.87 -10.73 -23.94
CA LYS A 149 22.97 -10.08 -23.19
C LYS A 149 23.49 -8.79 -23.84
N LYS A 150 22.96 -8.39 -25.00
CA LYS A 150 23.48 -7.27 -25.81
C LYS A 150 22.57 -6.04 -25.87
N TRP A 151 21.47 -6.03 -25.11
CA TRP A 151 20.44 -4.98 -25.13
C TRP A 151 20.80 -3.75 -24.28
N ILE A 152 21.63 -3.91 -23.24
CA ILE A 152 22.25 -2.80 -22.51
C ILE A 152 23.71 -2.67 -22.95
N ARG A 153 24.15 -1.45 -23.27
CA ARG A 153 25.55 -1.10 -23.48
C ARG A 153 25.83 0.24 -22.81
N PHE A 154 26.95 0.31 -22.10
CA PHE A 154 27.52 1.57 -21.66
C PHE A 154 28.56 1.98 -22.70
N SER A 155 28.48 3.22 -23.17
CA SER A 155 29.47 3.79 -24.08
C SER A 155 30.35 4.76 -23.29
N GLU A 156 31.62 4.87 -23.69
CA GLU A 156 32.52 5.86 -23.09
C GLU A 156 31.95 7.27 -23.34
N ILE A 157 31.84 8.01 -22.24
CA ILE A 157 31.43 9.41 -22.25
C ILE A 157 32.72 10.24 -22.42
N THR A 158 32.73 11.17 -23.37
CA THR A 158 33.83 12.14 -23.55
C THR A 158 34.02 13.00 -22.29
N LEU A 159 35.26 13.44 -22.04
CA LEU A 159 35.71 14.18 -20.84
C LEU A 159 34.87 15.42 -20.44
N GLU A 160 33.97 15.91 -21.30
CA GLU A 160 33.03 17.00 -20.99
C GLU A 160 31.93 16.62 -19.98
N TYR A 161 31.74 15.33 -19.68
CA TYR A 161 30.66 14.84 -18.81
C TYR A 161 31.16 13.94 -17.67
N SER A 162 32.47 13.99 -17.34
CA SER A 162 33.14 13.09 -16.39
C SER A 162 32.78 13.26 -14.90
N SER A 163 31.62 13.84 -14.57
CA SER A 163 31.20 14.11 -13.20
C SER A 163 29.81 13.56 -12.83
N LYS A 164 29.35 12.50 -13.49
CA LYS A 164 28.07 11.86 -13.13
C LYS A 164 28.20 10.35 -12.97
N GLY A 165 28.10 9.90 -11.71
CA GLY A 165 27.53 8.58 -11.42
C GLY A 165 26.05 8.55 -11.82
N MET A 166 25.29 7.53 -11.40
CA MET A 166 23.83 7.60 -11.52
C MET A 166 23.31 8.72 -10.62
N VAL A 167 23.20 9.93 -11.15
CA VAL A 167 22.63 11.08 -10.44
C VAL A 167 21.12 10.93 -10.48
N ILE A 168 20.55 10.43 -9.38
CA ILE A 168 19.11 10.55 -9.13
C ILE A 168 18.88 12.02 -8.78
N PRO A 169 18.19 12.82 -9.61
CA PRO A 169 17.93 14.20 -9.26
C PRO A 169 17.15 14.26 -7.95
N GLN A 170 17.49 15.21 -7.08
CA GLN A 170 16.63 15.51 -5.94
C GLN A 170 15.26 15.90 -6.50
N ALA A 171 14.19 15.39 -5.88
CA ALA A 171 12.84 15.80 -6.23
C ALA A 171 12.76 17.34 -6.14
N PRO A 172 12.17 18.02 -7.14
CA PRO A 172 11.98 19.46 -7.06
C PRO A 172 11.24 19.80 -5.77
N SER A 173 11.56 20.95 -5.15
CA SER A 173 10.80 21.46 -4.03
C SER A 173 9.32 21.55 -4.42
N LYS A 174 8.42 21.09 -3.54
CA LYS A 174 6.99 21.26 -3.76
C LYS A 174 6.68 22.75 -3.95
N GLU A 175 5.90 23.04 -4.97
CA GLU A 175 5.43 24.39 -5.25
C GLU A 175 4.44 24.81 -4.15
N THR A 176 4.59 26.04 -3.65
CA THR A 176 3.70 26.62 -2.63
C THR A 176 2.87 27.73 -3.23
N LEU A 177 1.68 27.94 -2.67
CA LEU A 177 0.76 29.02 -3.04
C LEU A 177 0.76 30.09 -1.94
N PRO A 178 0.83 31.37 -2.29
CA PRO A 178 0.78 32.44 -1.29
C PRO A 178 -0.65 32.72 -0.80
N VAL A 179 -0.79 32.95 0.51
CA VAL A 179 -2.04 33.45 1.12
C VAL A 179 -2.37 34.86 0.60
N ASP A 180 -3.66 35.17 0.49
CA ASP A 180 -4.24 36.47 0.14
C ASP A 180 -3.74 37.08 -1.19
N THR A 181 -3.15 36.24 -2.04
CA THR A 181 -2.65 36.66 -3.34
C THR A 181 -3.64 36.26 -4.43
N PRO A 182 -4.05 37.19 -5.32
CA PRO A 182 -4.83 36.85 -6.50
C PRO A 182 -4.06 35.90 -7.42
N LEU A 183 -4.65 34.74 -7.71
CA LEU A 183 -4.06 33.71 -8.56
C LEU A 183 -5.02 33.32 -9.69
N SER A 184 -4.44 32.77 -10.75
CA SER A 184 -5.19 32.06 -11.80
C SER A 184 -4.77 30.60 -11.77
N LEU A 185 -5.72 29.71 -11.99
CA LEU A 185 -5.45 28.28 -12.14
C LEU A 185 -5.35 27.96 -13.63
N GLU A 186 -4.26 27.33 -14.03
CA GLU A 186 -4.05 26.81 -15.38
C GLU A 186 -4.14 25.28 -15.36
N ILE A 187 -5.01 24.73 -16.19
CA ILE A 187 -5.11 23.30 -16.45
C ILE A 187 -4.60 23.02 -17.87
N ASP A 188 -3.37 22.51 -17.96
CA ASP A 188 -2.73 22.08 -19.22
C ASP A 188 -3.00 20.58 -19.42
N VAL A 189 -4.07 20.26 -20.14
CA VAL A 189 -4.37 18.89 -20.55
C VAL A 189 -4.77 18.87 -22.02
N ASP A 190 -3.99 18.14 -22.82
CA ASP A 190 -4.17 18.02 -24.27
C ASP A 190 -5.29 17.03 -24.60
N SER A 191 -6.54 17.41 -24.30
CA SER A 191 -7.74 16.62 -24.60
C SER A 191 -8.94 17.49 -25.00
N PRO A 192 -8.85 18.21 -26.14
CA PRO A 192 -9.97 19.03 -26.62
C PRO A 192 -11.24 18.20 -26.86
N GLY A 193 -12.39 18.75 -26.49
CA GLY A 193 -13.71 18.12 -26.61
C GLY A 193 -14.13 17.29 -25.40
N SER A 194 -13.18 16.84 -24.56
CA SER A 194 -13.47 16.18 -23.29
C SER A 194 -14.06 17.15 -22.26
N TYR A 195 -14.65 16.61 -21.21
CA TYR A 195 -15.24 17.35 -20.10
C TYR A 195 -14.43 17.14 -18.83
N LEU A 196 -14.18 18.21 -18.08
CA LEU A 196 -13.42 18.24 -16.84
C LEU A 196 -14.34 18.42 -15.64
N LEU A 197 -14.35 17.45 -14.74
CA LEU A 197 -14.86 17.65 -13.38
C LEU A 197 -13.67 17.95 -12.47
N LEU A 198 -13.65 19.13 -11.85
CA LEU A 198 -12.57 19.55 -10.96
C LEU A 198 -13.10 19.72 -9.55
N PHE A 199 -12.69 18.84 -8.65
CA PHE A 199 -13.02 18.90 -7.23
C PHE A 199 -11.84 19.47 -6.46
N ASN A 200 -12.12 20.38 -5.53
CA ASN A 200 -11.16 20.91 -4.57
C ASN A 200 -11.51 20.45 -3.15
N ARG A 201 -10.47 20.17 -2.36
CA ARG A 201 -10.53 20.00 -0.91
C ARG A 201 -9.42 20.84 -0.26
N GLY A 202 -9.80 21.87 0.49
CA GLY A 202 -8.91 22.65 1.32
C GLY A 202 -8.95 22.21 2.77
N GLN A 203 -7.81 22.23 3.46
CA GLN A 203 -7.71 22.05 4.90
C GLN A 203 -6.73 23.06 5.49
N ASP A 204 -7.22 23.96 6.35
CA ASP A 204 -6.37 24.95 7.01
C ASP A 204 -5.61 24.37 8.22
N ILE A 205 -4.64 25.12 8.73
CA ILE A 205 -3.86 24.75 9.93
C ILE A 205 -4.69 24.65 11.21
N GLN A 206 -5.90 25.21 11.24
CA GLN A 206 -6.84 25.14 12.36
C GLN A 206 -7.74 23.88 12.27
N GLY A 207 -7.66 23.13 11.17
CA GLY A 207 -8.43 21.93 10.91
C GLY A 207 -9.78 22.19 10.22
N ASN A 208 -10.08 23.42 9.80
CA ASN A 208 -11.27 23.69 9.01
C ASN A 208 -11.10 23.10 7.61
N THR A 209 -12.17 22.52 7.06
CA THR A 209 -12.14 21.86 5.75
C THR A 209 -13.14 22.52 4.80
N THR A 210 -12.71 22.83 3.59
CA THR A 210 -13.54 23.32 2.49
C THR A 210 -13.57 22.30 1.36
N LYS A 211 -14.68 22.26 0.61
CA LYS A 211 -14.95 21.19 -0.37
C LYS A 211 -15.77 21.72 -1.54
N TYR A 212 -15.12 22.22 -2.60
CA TYR A 212 -15.85 22.83 -3.70
C TYR A 212 -15.72 22.05 -5.01
N LEU A 213 -16.81 22.01 -5.78
CA LEU A 213 -16.75 21.70 -7.19
C LEU A 213 -16.31 22.99 -7.91
N VAL A 214 -15.10 22.96 -8.47
CA VAL A 214 -14.49 24.10 -9.15
C VAL A 214 -14.93 24.15 -10.61
N ALA A 215 -15.02 23.00 -11.27
CA ALA A 215 -15.54 22.88 -12.63
C ALA A 215 -16.47 21.67 -12.72
N PRO A 216 -17.71 21.82 -13.24
CA PRO A 216 -18.39 23.08 -13.54
C PRO A 216 -18.76 23.88 -12.28
N SER A 217 -18.60 25.20 -12.31
CA SER A 217 -19.12 26.13 -11.29
C SER A 217 -19.35 27.52 -11.87
N GLN A 218 -20.38 28.24 -11.39
CA GLN A 218 -20.61 29.62 -11.84
C GLN A 218 -19.56 30.59 -11.26
N ALA A 219 -18.96 30.25 -10.13
CA ALA A 219 -17.92 31.02 -9.46
C ALA A 219 -16.63 31.09 -10.27
N ILE A 220 -16.19 29.96 -10.83
CA ILE A 220 -14.82 29.80 -11.37
C ILE A 220 -14.83 29.31 -12.82
N ALA A 221 -15.61 28.29 -13.16
CA ALA A 221 -15.55 27.63 -14.47
C ALA A 221 -16.94 27.17 -14.95
N PRO A 222 -17.77 28.08 -15.49
CA PRO A 222 -19.13 27.74 -15.93
C PRO A 222 -19.15 26.77 -17.12
N ASN A 223 -18.11 26.74 -17.95
CA ASN A 223 -18.00 25.76 -19.03
C ASN A 223 -16.90 24.74 -18.71
N TYR A 224 -17.30 23.50 -18.50
CA TYR A 224 -16.41 22.41 -18.14
C TYR A 224 -16.02 21.54 -19.33
N GLN A 225 -16.46 21.87 -20.55
CA GLN A 225 -15.92 21.27 -21.76
C GLN A 225 -14.59 21.94 -22.13
N LEU A 226 -13.55 21.14 -22.31
CA LEU A 226 -12.23 21.63 -22.73
C LEU A 226 -12.28 22.01 -24.20
N VAL A 227 -12.05 23.28 -24.49
CA VAL A 227 -11.99 23.80 -25.87
C VAL A 227 -10.56 23.93 -26.37
N ASP A 228 -9.65 24.29 -25.47
CA ASP A 228 -8.23 24.50 -25.73
C ASP A 228 -7.37 23.54 -24.91
N LYS A 229 -6.09 23.45 -25.29
CA LYS A 229 -5.08 22.65 -24.60
C LYS A 229 -4.82 23.13 -23.17
N ALA A 230 -4.83 24.44 -22.96
CA ALA A 230 -4.67 25.07 -21.65
C ALA A 230 -5.94 25.84 -21.31
N ASN A 231 -6.53 25.52 -20.15
CA ASN A 231 -7.77 26.15 -19.68
C ASN A 231 -7.44 27.01 -18.46
N LEU A 232 -7.61 28.32 -18.61
CA LEU A 232 -7.41 29.30 -17.53
C LEU A 232 -8.69 29.49 -16.73
N MET A 233 -8.53 29.58 -15.42
CA MET A 233 -9.59 29.82 -14.46
C MET A 233 -9.20 30.98 -13.53
N PRO A 234 -10.14 31.88 -13.16
CA PRO A 234 -11.54 31.87 -13.55
C PRO A 234 -11.78 32.09 -15.06
N GLN A 235 -12.80 31.43 -15.61
CA GLN A 235 -13.14 31.52 -17.04
C GLN A 235 -13.94 32.80 -17.33
N GLN A 236 -14.00 33.19 -18.61
CA GLN A 236 -14.91 34.24 -19.04
C GLN A 236 -16.37 33.87 -18.69
N GLY A 237 -17.07 34.81 -18.03
CA GLY A 237 -18.44 34.60 -17.55
C GLY A 237 -18.55 33.95 -16.16
N ALA A 238 -17.42 33.64 -15.52
CA ALA A 238 -17.38 33.31 -14.10
C ALA A 238 -17.63 34.55 -13.22
N MET A 239 -18.05 34.34 -11.97
CA MET A 239 -18.29 35.44 -11.03
C MET A 239 -17.01 35.99 -10.40
N LEU A 240 -15.97 35.16 -10.27
CA LEU A 240 -14.68 35.58 -9.74
C LEU A 240 -13.78 36.09 -10.86
N GLU A 241 -13.00 37.13 -10.57
CA GLU A 241 -11.93 37.61 -11.44
C GLU A 241 -10.59 36.89 -11.15
N ASP A 242 -10.43 36.40 -9.92
CA ASP A 242 -9.23 35.69 -9.45
C ASP A 242 -9.58 34.64 -8.38
N ILE A 243 -8.63 33.74 -8.09
CA ILE A 243 -8.71 32.75 -7.01
C ILE A 243 -7.80 33.22 -5.87
N LYS A 244 -8.30 33.22 -4.63
CA LYS A 244 -7.56 33.59 -3.43
C LYS A 244 -7.72 32.54 -2.34
N PHE A 245 -6.64 32.28 -1.62
CA PHE A 245 -6.64 31.43 -0.41
C PHE A 245 -6.49 32.33 0.81
N ASN A 246 -7.42 32.22 1.76
CA ASN A 246 -7.52 33.13 2.91
C ASN A 246 -6.84 32.59 4.18
N ALA A 247 -6.25 31.40 4.12
CA ALA A 247 -5.60 30.75 5.25
C ALA A 247 -4.46 29.86 4.78
N GLU A 248 -3.46 29.69 5.65
CA GLU A 248 -2.43 28.67 5.46
C GLU A 248 -3.02 27.27 5.62
N GLY A 249 -2.48 26.33 4.84
CA GLY A 249 -2.99 24.97 4.85
C GLY A 249 -2.59 24.16 3.64
N LYS A 250 -3.39 23.13 3.36
CA LYS A 250 -3.21 22.25 2.21
C LYS A 250 -4.42 22.35 1.30
N GLU A 251 -4.15 22.47 0.01
CA GLU A 251 -5.16 22.46 -1.04
C GLU A 251 -4.96 21.25 -1.94
N GLU A 252 -6.02 20.49 -2.16
CA GLU A 252 -6.00 19.28 -2.98
C GLU A 252 -7.01 19.38 -4.11
N TYR A 253 -6.59 18.97 -5.29
CA TYR A 253 -7.41 18.98 -6.48
C TYR A 253 -7.47 17.60 -7.09
N ILE A 254 -8.68 17.18 -7.46
CA ILE A 254 -8.94 16.00 -8.26
C ILE A 254 -9.63 16.45 -9.54
N GLY A 255 -8.93 16.31 -10.66
CA GLY A 255 -9.46 16.50 -12.00
C GLY A 255 -9.89 15.16 -12.58
N ILE A 256 -11.09 15.08 -13.14
CA ILE A 256 -11.60 13.89 -13.83
C ILE A 256 -11.96 14.30 -15.26
N LEU A 257 -11.30 13.67 -16.23
CA LEU A 257 -11.64 13.83 -17.64
C LEU A 257 -12.53 12.71 -18.14
N ILE A 258 -13.56 13.09 -18.87
CA ILE A 258 -14.53 12.18 -19.50
C ILE A 258 -14.83 12.64 -20.92
N ASP A 259 -15.09 11.69 -21.81
CA ASP A 259 -15.36 12.00 -23.23
C ASP A 259 -16.75 12.60 -23.47
N ASN A 260 -17.69 12.37 -22.55
CA ASN A 260 -19.08 12.83 -22.67
C ASN A 260 -19.57 13.37 -21.33
N ALA A 261 -20.25 14.51 -21.37
CA ALA A 261 -20.90 15.15 -20.23
C ALA A 261 -21.71 14.16 -19.38
N LEU A 262 -21.70 14.37 -18.05
CA LEU A 262 -22.56 13.61 -17.15
C LEU A 262 -23.93 14.27 -17.04
N ASP A 263 -24.98 13.46 -17.09
CA ASP A 263 -26.35 13.91 -16.86
C ASP A 263 -26.66 13.95 -15.36
N LEU A 264 -26.07 14.94 -14.67
CA LEU A 264 -26.31 15.20 -13.25
C LEU A 264 -26.81 16.65 -13.10
N PRO A 265 -28.04 16.89 -12.58
CA PRO A 265 -28.62 18.23 -12.54
C PRO A 265 -27.77 19.26 -11.80
N TRP A 266 -27.07 18.84 -10.75
CA TRP A 266 -26.22 19.70 -9.92
C TRP A 266 -24.87 20.04 -10.54
N LEU A 267 -24.52 19.46 -11.70
CA LEU A 267 -23.36 19.91 -12.50
C LEU A 267 -23.67 21.14 -13.34
N ASN A 268 -24.93 21.57 -13.44
CA ASN A 268 -25.24 22.80 -14.14
C ASN A 268 -24.87 24.01 -13.27
N PRO A 269 -24.04 24.95 -13.75
CA PRO A 269 -23.72 26.17 -13.01
C PRO A 269 -24.99 26.93 -12.60
N ASP A 270 -25.05 27.33 -11.33
CA ASP A 270 -26.17 28.05 -10.74
C ASP A 270 -25.68 29.38 -10.13
N PRO A 271 -26.11 30.55 -10.61
CA PRO A 271 -25.77 31.84 -10.01
C PRO A 271 -26.20 31.99 -8.53
N GLU A 272 -27.25 31.29 -8.09
CA GLU A 272 -27.71 31.33 -6.70
C GLU A 272 -26.88 30.39 -5.79
N ASN A 273 -26.17 29.43 -6.39
CA ASN A 273 -25.21 28.54 -5.72
C ASN A 273 -23.89 28.49 -6.52
N PRO A 274 -23.07 29.55 -6.42
CA PRO A 274 -22.03 29.81 -7.40
C PRO A 274 -20.91 28.76 -7.41
N ALA A 275 -20.66 28.09 -6.29
CA ALA A 275 -19.80 26.93 -6.20
C ALA A 275 -20.46 25.87 -5.31
N LEU A 276 -20.80 24.71 -5.88
CA LEU A 276 -21.36 23.60 -5.13
C LEU A 276 -20.37 23.11 -4.08
N GLU A 277 -20.75 23.15 -2.81
CA GLU A 277 -20.03 22.41 -1.77
C GLU A 277 -20.36 20.92 -1.88
N TRP A 278 -19.37 20.09 -2.22
CA TRP A 278 -19.63 18.68 -2.47
C TRP A 278 -19.66 17.85 -1.18
N GLU A 279 -20.38 16.73 -1.25
CA GLU A 279 -20.58 15.79 -0.17
C GLU A 279 -20.36 14.37 -0.71
N GLY A 280 -20.30 13.38 0.18
CA GLY A 280 -20.14 11.98 -0.23
C GLY A 280 -21.21 11.49 -1.21
N LYS A 281 -22.43 12.05 -1.17
CA LYS A 281 -23.51 11.71 -2.11
C LYS A 281 -23.16 12.11 -3.55
N HIS A 282 -22.62 13.32 -3.76
CA HIS A 282 -22.22 13.84 -5.06
C HIS A 282 -21.08 12.99 -5.66
N LEU A 283 -20.06 12.67 -4.84
CA LEU A 283 -18.95 11.82 -5.27
C LEU A 283 -19.41 10.40 -5.64
N ASN A 284 -20.35 9.83 -4.88
CA ASN A 284 -20.90 8.51 -5.16
C ASN A 284 -21.72 8.47 -6.47
N GLU A 285 -22.47 9.53 -6.77
CA GLU A 285 -23.21 9.65 -8.03
C GLU A 285 -22.25 9.72 -9.24
N VAL A 286 -21.22 10.55 -9.15
CA VAL A 286 -20.16 10.61 -10.19
C VAL A 286 -19.48 9.25 -10.33
N TRP A 287 -19.08 8.64 -9.22
CA TRP A 287 -18.41 7.33 -9.23
C TRP A 287 -19.24 6.25 -9.95
N LYS A 288 -20.54 6.15 -9.66
CA LYS A 288 -21.45 5.20 -10.33
C LYS A 288 -21.51 5.40 -11.84
N LEU A 289 -21.51 6.64 -12.31
CA LEU A 289 -21.53 6.96 -13.74
C LEU A 289 -20.19 6.74 -14.42
N LEU A 290 -19.07 6.88 -13.70
CA LEU A 290 -17.74 6.60 -14.24
C LEU A 290 -17.50 5.09 -14.38
N GLN A 291 -18.03 4.27 -13.48
CA GLN A 291 -17.90 2.81 -13.55
C GLN A 291 -18.51 2.19 -14.81
N SER A 292 -19.47 2.85 -15.46
CA SER A 292 -20.08 2.39 -16.70
C SER A 292 -19.42 2.94 -17.96
N LYS A 293 -18.32 3.71 -17.83
CA LYS A 293 -17.57 4.30 -18.93
C LYS A 293 -16.20 3.65 -19.08
N ASP A 294 -15.82 3.35 -20.31
CA ASP A 294 -14.55 2.69 -20.62
C ASP A 294 -13.34 3.65 -20.59
N ASN A 295 -13.57 4.95 -20.82
CA ASN A 295 -12.52 5.96 -20.96
C ASN A 295 -12.79 7.17 -20.05
N TRP A 296 -12.12 7.20 -18.90
CA TRP A 296 -11.99 8.38 -18.06
C TRP A 296 -10.61 8.41 -17.42
N GLN A 297 -10.11 9.60 -17.12
CA GLN A 297 -8.77 9.80 -16.54
C GLN A 297 -8.88 10.63 -15.28
N VAL A 298 -7.99 10.35 -14.32
CA VAL A 298 -7.91 11.08 -13.05
C VAL A 298 -6.57 11.74 -12.92
N PHE A 299 -6.60 12.99 -12.51
CA PHE A 299 -5.45 13.81 -12.20
C PHE A 299 -5.55 14.25 -10.75
N TYR A 300 -4.43 14.23 -10.05
CA TYR A 300 -4.34 14.71 -8.68
C TYR A 300 -3.18 15.69 -8.57
N ARG A 301 -3.40 16.78 -7.82
CA ARG A 301 -2.34 17.70 -7.42
C ARG A 301 -2.66 18.26 -6.04
N ASP A 302 -1.63 18.41 -5.23
CA ASP A 302 -1.69 19.12 -3.96
C ASP A 302 -0.75 20.32 -3.94
N PHE A 303 -1.13 21.31 -3.15
CA PHE A 303 -0.36 22.52 -2.88
C PHE A 303 -0.35 22.81 -1.39
N GLU A 304 0.74 23.40 -0.92
CA GLU A 304 0.82 23.99 0.41
C GLU A 304 0.61 25.50 0.27
N VAL A 305 -0.34 26.03 1.03
CA VAL A 305 -0.62 27.46 1.08
C VAL A 305 0.14 28.05 2.27
N THR A 306 1.01 29.01 2.01
CA THR A 306 1.92 29.60 3.01
C THR A 306 1.85 31.11 2.99
N SER A 307 2.00 31.76 4.14
CA SER A 307 2.18 33.22 4.16
C SER A 307 3.45 33.63 3.41
N PRO A 308 3.50 34.83 2.81
CA PRO A 308 4.72 35.37 2.26
C PRO A 308 5.79 35.47 3.35
N ASN A 309 7.00 34.97 3.07
CA ASN A 309 8.18 35.19 3.94
C ASN A 309 8.60 36.65 3.97
#